data_AF-A0AAD8PK83-F1
#
_entry.id   AF-A0AAD8PK83-F1
#
_cell.length_a   1.000
_cell.length_b   1.000
_cell.length_c   1.000
_cell.angle_alpha   90.00
_cell.angle_beta   90.00
_cell.angle_gamma   90.00
#
_symmetry.space_group_name_H-M   'P 1'
#
loop_
_entity.id
_entity.type
_entity.pdbx_description
1 polymer ?
#
loop_
_entity_poly.entity_id
_entity_poly.type
_entity_poly.pdbx_seq_one_letter_code
_entity_poly.pdbx_strand_id
1 'polypeptide(L)'
;MDDWQEAVFTRRHVHNSSRKSNAGGGRGRRGGGFEVKKAFGNYEIKCPTAIKTSSELGRNKRNAASPTLDVFRLSEDGKGLLGYLSLTGTLEASIILTGSRKVLEHLVSQFENEQESEIDLDKDEDKGSYDKGQDGSVHDSTHQAEDPLTSDDQENADQSADEHQEDKEYIRFQQFEKNSFRSPKFWFQWKGQVMTSSTTPDGHAAEIPKVDSGRGYIVFSGNDCRSFKGTITCDTLNWKDVSLSGWKQVSMSERDVPFAWN
;
A
#
# COMPACT_ATOMS: atom_id res chain seq x y z
N MET A 1 25.22 40.26 32.67
CA MET A 1 23.77 40.34 32.90
C MET A 1 23.32 41.62 32.25
N ASP A 2 22.79 41.48 31.04
CA ASP A 2 22.41 42.60 30.19
C ASP A 2 21.53 42.01 29.08
N ASP A 3 20.24 41.90 29.39
CA ASP A 3 19.20 41.23 28.61
C ASP A 3 18.52 42.19 27.64
N TRP A 4 19.28 42.65 26.64
CA TRP A 4 18.75 43.42 25.51
C TRP A 4 18.06 42.52 24.47
N GLN A 5 18.25 41.20 24.54
CA GLN A 5 17.74 40.25 23.54
C GLN A 5 16.28 39.81 23.79
N GLU A 6 15.79 39.84 25.02
CA GLU A 6 14.40 39.41 25.32
C GLU A 6 13.33 40.47 24.99
N ALA A 7 13.72 41.73 24.75
CA ALA A 7 12.79 42.82 24.45
C ALA A 7 12.29 42.86 22.99
N VAL A 8 12.87 42.07 22.07
CA VAL A 8 12.51 42.13 20.64
C VAL A 8 11.36 41.19 20.26
N PHE A 9 11.14 40.11 21.01
CA PHE A 9 10.17 39.08 20.60
C PHE A 9 8.84 39.08 21.37
N THR A 10 8.69 39.92 22.38
CA THR A 10 7.44 40.01 23.14
C THR A 10 6.89 41.44 23.19
N ARG A 11 6.20 41.85 22.11
CA ARG A 11 4.89 42.56 22.14
C ARG A 11 4.62 43.30 20.83
N ARG A 12 3.62 42.81 20.09
CA ARG A 12 2.56 43.53 19.34
C ARG A 12 1.89 42.48 18.42
N HIS A 13 0.92 41.71 18.89
CA HIS A 13 -0.50 42.09 18.95
C HIS A 13 -0.94 42.86 17.69
N VAL A 14 -1.25 42.10 16.65
CA VAL A 14 -1.90 42.60 15.43
C VAL A 14 -3.38 42.24 15.54
N HIS A 15 -4.23 43.21 15.90
CA HIS A 15 -5.67 43.09 15.77
C HIS A 15 -6.15 43.84 14.53
N ASN A 16 -6.96 43.10 13.76
CA ASN A 16 -8.10 43.58 12.98
C ASN A 16 -7.84 44.26 11.63
N SER A 17 -7.99 43.47 10.55
CA SER A 17 -8.79 43.95 9.42
C SER A 17 -9.84 42.89 9.06
N SER A 18 -11.07 43.36 9.08
CA SER A 18 -12.30 42.64 8.84
C SER A 18 -12.40 42.13 7.40
N ARG A 19 -12.52 40.82 7.23
CA ARG A 19 -13.34 40.26 6.15
C ARG A 19 -14.38 39.34 6.76
N LYS A 20 -15.61 39.84 6.74
CA LYS A 20 -16.86 39.08 6.89
C LYS A 20 -16.75 37.79 6.09
N SER A 21 -16.65 36.66 6.79
CA SER A 21 -17.27 35.42 6.32
C SER A 21 -18.08 34.86 7.47
N ASN A 22 -19.37 34.70 7.22
CA ASN A 22 -20.31 34.08 8.13
C ASN A 22 -19.86 32.63 8.38
N ALA A 23 -19.26 32.38 9.54
CA ALA A 23 -19.15 31.03 10.09
C ALA A 23 -19.18 31.13 11.61
N GLY A 24 -20.37 31.45 12.13
CA GLY A 24 -20.69 31.09 13.50
C GLY A 24 -20.64 29.57 13.65
N GLY A 25 -20.15 29.11 14.81
CA GLY A 25 -20.48 27.79 15.32
C GLY A 25 -19.31 26.83 15.48
N GLY A 26 -18.89 26.67 16.74
CA GLY A 26 -18.80 25.32 17.31
C GLY A 26 -17.43 24.66 17.29
N ARG A 27 -16.89 24.47 18.51
CA ARG A 27 -16.21 23.23 18.91
C ARG A 27 -16.78 22.03 18.13
N GLY A 28 -16.00 21.39 17.24
CA GLY A 28 -16.48 20.15 16.61
C GLY A 28 -15.86 19.68 15.29
N ARG A 29 -14.98 20.44 14.60
CA ARG A 29 -14.37 19.96 13.34
C ARG A 29 -13.20 19.00 13.58
N ARG A 30 -13.48 17.82 14.13
CA ARG A 30 -12.66 16.61 13.93
C ARG A 30 -13.22 15.87 12.72
N GLY A 31 -12.91 16.33 11.51
CA GLY A 31 -13.45 15.70 10.31
C GLY A 31 -13.17 16.47 9.04
N GLY A 32 -11.89 16.57 8.67
CA GLY A 32 -11.53 16.83 7.28
C GLY A 32 -11.99 15.67 6.39
N GLY A 33 -11.87 15.84 5.07
CA GLY A 33 -12.05 14.74 4.12
C GLY A 33 -11.20 13.52 4.49
N PHE A 34 -11.60 12.36 3.99
CA PHE A 34 -10.75 11.18 4.07
C PHE A 34 -9.41 11.47 3.38
N GLU A 35 -8.33 11.15 4.08
CA GLU A 35 -6.97 11.31 3.59
C GLU A 35 -6.29 9.95 3.69
N VAL A 36 -5.80 9.40 2.59
CA VAL A 36 -5.33 8.00 2.57
C VAL A 36 -4.04 7.82 3.36
N LYS A 37 -3.23 8.88 3.52
CA LYS A 37 -2.08 8.89 4.44
C LYS A 37 -2.49 8.53 5.86
N LYS A 38 -3.72 8.85 6.28
CA LYS A 38 -4.24 8.46 7.59
C LYS A 38 -4.54 6.97 7.70
N ALA A 39 -4.54 6.18 6.63
CA ALA A 39 -4.69 4.72 6.72
C ALA A 39 -3.39 4.01 7.12
N PHE A 40 -2.22 4.64 6.95
CA PHE A 40 -0.94 4.01 7.28
C PHE A 40 -0.72 3.84 8.78
N GLY A 41 -0.06 2.74 9.13
CA GLY A 41 0.30 2.39 10.49
C GLY A 41 -0.03 0.96 10.88
N ASN A 42 0.28 0.65 12.13
CA ASN A 42 0.04 -0.65 12.72
C ASN A 42 -1.29 -0.66 13.49
N TYR A 43 -2.09 -1.70 13.24
CA TYR A 43 -3.38 -1.93 13.85
C TYR A 43 -3.32 -3.22 14.66
N GLU A 44 -3.82 -3.18 15.88
CA GLU A 44 -4.09 -4.41 16.64
C GLU A 44 -5.47 -4.95 16.23
N ILE A 45 -5.54 -6.26 16.03
CA ILE A 45 -6.71 -6.96 15.50
C ILE A 45 -7.37 -7.83 16.57
N LYS A 46 -8.70 -7.82 16.55
CA LYS A 46 -9.55 -8.84 17.19
C LYS A 46 -10.26 -9.67 16.12
N CYS A 47 -9.91 -10.96 16.09
CA CYS A 47 -10.60 -11.99 15.32
C CYS A 47 -10.93 -13.17 16.27
N PRO A 48 -12.14 -13.21 16.85
CA PRO A 48 -12.51 -14.24 17.82
C PRO A 48 -12.38 -15.67 17.28
N THR A 49 -12.67 -15.88 16.00
CA THR A 49 -12.53 -17.19 15.37
C THR A 49 -11.07 -17.59 15.23
N ALA A 50 -10.17 -16.66 14.88
CA ALA A 50 -8.72 -16.95 14.84
C ALA A 50 -8.18 -17.34 16.21
N ILE A 51 -8.62 -16.68 17.28
CA ILE A 51 -8.21 -17.02 18.65
C ILE A 51 -8.65 -18.46 19.00
N LYS A 52 -9.87 -18.85 18.61
CA LYS A 52 -10.36 -20.23 18.82
C LYS A 52 -9.54 -21.24 18.03
N THR A 53 -9.34 -20.99 16.73
CA THR A 53 -8.54 -21.87 15.86
C THR A 53 -7.10 -22.00 16.35
N SER A 54 -6.46 -20.91 16.77
CA SER A 54 -5.12 -20.92 17.37
C SER A 54 -5.06 -21.75 18.66
N SER A 55 -6.08 -21.65 19.51
CA SER A 55 -6.20 -22.47 20.73
C SER A 55 -6.40 -23.96 20.41
N GLU A 56 -7.18 -24.30 19.38
CA GLU A 56 -7.39 -25.68 18.91
C GLU A 56 -6.09 -26.29 18.35
N LEU A 57 -5.26 -25.48 17.71
CA LEU A 57 -3.90 -25.84 17.27
C LEU A 57 -2.89 -25.91 18.44
N GLY A 58 -3.31 -25.74 19.70
CA GLY A 58 -2.41 -25.80 20.84
C GLY A 58 -1.48 -24.59 20.99
N ARG A 59 -1.71 -23.50 20.25
CA ARG A 59 -0.84 -22.31 20.20
C ARG A 59 -1.15 -21.25 21.27
N ASN A 60 -1.67 -21.68 22.43
CA ASN A 60 -1.85 -20.82 23.61
C ASN A 60 -0.51 -20.52 24.30
N LYS A 61 0.43 -19.90 23.60
CA LYS A 61 1.62 -19.33 24.23
C LYS A 61 1.21 -18.04 24.92
N ARG A 62 1.41 -17.97 26.25
CA ARG A 62 1.24 -16.74 27.06
C ARG A 62 2.07 -15.55 26.55
N ASN A 63 3.01 -15.78 25.62
CA ASN A 63 3.90 -14.81 25.01
C ASN A 63 3.74 -14.69 23.48
N ALA A 64 2.63 -15.20 22.91
CA ALA A 64 2.35 -15.00 21.49
C ALA A 64 2.15 -13.50 21.21
N ALA A 65 2.71 -13.01 20.09
CA ALA A 65 2.45 -11.64 19.64
C ALA A 65 0.95 -11.39 19.49
N SER A 66 0.52 -10.14 19.61
CA SER A 66 -0.87 -9.78 19.32
C SER A 66 -1.12 -9.86 17.81
N PRO A 67 -2.33 -10.27 17.38
CA PRO A 67 -2.73 -10.18 15.97
C PRO A 67 -2.64 -8.74 15.47
N THR A 68 -2.05 -8.53 14.29
CA THR A 68 -1.80 -7.20 13.74
C THR A 68 -2.11 -7.09 12.25
N LEU A 69 -2.48 -5.89 11.81
CA LEU A 69 -2.51 -5.46 10.42
C LEU A 69 -1.56 -4.29 10.31
N ASP A 70 -0.55 -4.40 9.47
CA ASP A 70 0.39 -3.33 9.19
C ASP A 70 0.15 -2.79 7.78
N VAL A 71 -0.27 -1.53 7.65
CA VAL A 71 -0.50 -0.87 6.36
C VAL A 71 0.61 0.15 6.16
N PHE A 72 1.46 -0.03 5.15
CA PHE A 72 2.72 0.69 5.09
C PHE A 72 2.92 1.57 3.86
N ARG A 73 2.30 1.29 2.70
CA ARG A 73 2.43 2.14 1.51
C ARG A 73 1.27 2.01 0.54
N LEU A 74 1.23 2.91 -0.45
CA LEU A 74 0.37 2.74 -1.63
C LEU A 74 1.03 1.81 -2.66
N SER A 75 0.22 1.19 -3.50
CA SER A 75 0.68 0.60 -4.75
C SER A 75 1.33 1.66 -5.64
N GLU A 76 2.17 1.24 -6.57
CA GLU A 76 2.89 2.16 -7.47
C GLU A 76 1.93 3.06 -8.25
N ASP A 77 0.79 2.51 -8.67
CA ASP A 77 -0.26 3.22 -9.39
C ASP A 77 -1.19 4.06 -8.47
N GLY A 78 -0.97 4.04 -7.15
CA GLY A 78 -1.74 4.80 -6.16
C GLY A 78 -3.17 4.30 -5.93
N LYS A 79 -3.55 3.14 -6.49
CA LYS A 79 -4.95 2.67 -6.45
C LYS A 79 -5.26 1.73 -5.28
N GLY A 80 -4.25 1.21 -4.60
CA GLY A 80 -4.39 0.30 -3.47
C GLY A 80 -3.45 0.60 -2.33
N LEU A 81 -3.80 0.14 -1.15
CA LEU A 81 -2.97 0.10 0.05
C LEU A 81 -2.35 -1.29 0.18
N LEU A 82 -1.05 -1.33 0.48
CA LEU A 82 -0.30 -2.55 0.69
C LEU A 82 0.01 -2.74 2.19
N GLY A 83 -0.02 -4.00 2.62
CA GLY A 83 0.17 -4.32 4.03
C GLY A 83 0.49 -5.78 4.30
N TYR A 84 0.66 -6.08 5.59
CA TYR A 84 0.80 -7.42 6.13
C TYR A 84 -0.27 -7.68 7.19
N LEU A 85 -0.86 -8.87 7.17
CA LEU A 85 -1.83 -9.36 8.13
C LEU A 85 -1.22 -10.54 8.89
N SER A 86 -1.16 -10.43 10.22
CA SER A 86 -0.75 -11.52 11.11
C SER A 86 -1.87 -11.82 12.10
N LEU A 87 -2.46 -13.01 11.99
CA LEU A 87 -3.31 -13.61 13.00
C LEU A 87 -2.51 -14.71 13.69
N THR A 88 -1.92 -14.35 14.82
CA THR A 88 -0.87 -15.14 15.47
C THR A 88 -1.29 -16.58 15.71
N GLY A 89 -0.48 -17.48 15.16
CA GLY A 89 -0.69 -18.91 15.25
C GLY A 89 -1.56 -19.50 14.14
N THR A 90 -2.21 -18.69 13.30
CA THR A 90 -3.22 -19.15 12.34
C THR A 90 -2.96 -18.69 10.90
N LEU A 91 -2.66 -17.40 10.69
CA LEU A 91 -2.52 -16.80 9.37
C LEU A 91 -1.41 -15.75 9.37
N GLU A 92 -0.50 -15.83 8.40
CA GLU A 92 0.48 -14.77 8.09
C GLU A 92 0.40 -14.50 6.59
N ALA A 93 0.07 -13.27 6.20
CA ALA A 93 -0.27 -12.96 4.82
C ALA A 93 0.11 -11.55 4.40
N SER A 94 0.42 -11.40 3.11
CA SER A 94 0.38 -10.13 2.39
C SER A 94 -1.06 -9.76 2.10
N ILE A 95 -1.38 -8.47 2.17
CA ILE A 95 -2.75 -7.96 1.96
C ILE A 95 -2.74 -6.73 1.05
N ILE A 96 -3.68 -6.71 0.11
CA ILE A 96 -3.95 -5.59 -0.80
C ILE A 96 -5.34 -5.07 -0.48
N LEU A 97 -5.47 -3.77 -0.17
CA LEU A 97 -6.75 -3.12 0.12
C LEU A 97 -7.07 -2.04 -0.91
N THR A 98 -8.31 -2.00 -1.42
CA THR A 98 -8.73 -1.00 -2.41
C THR A 98 -10.15 -0.52 -2.14
N GLY A 99 -10.48 0.69 -2.62
CA GLY A 99 -11.81 1.27 -2.45
C GLY A 99 -12.91 0.58 -3.27
N SER A 100 -12.56 -0.28 -4.24
CA SER A 100 -13.53 -0.96 -5.10
C SER A 100 -13.09 -2.36 -5.51
N ARG A 101 -14.04 -3.29 -5.64
CA ARG A 101 -13.76 -4.67 -6.05
C ARG A 101 -13.06 -4.77 -7.41
N LYS A 102 -13.47 -3.94 -8.37
CA LYS A 102 -12.85 -3.92 -9.70
C LYS A 102 -11.37 -3.52 -9.65
N VAL A 103 -11.03 -2.53 -8.83
CA VAL A 103 -9.63 -2.10 -8.63
C VAL A 103 -8.85 -3.19 -7.89
N LEU A 104 -9.46 -3.86 -6.90
CA LEU A 104 -8.83 -4.99 -6.21
C LEU A 104 -8.46 -6.11 -7.20
N GLU A 105 -9.41 -6.53 -8.03
CA GLU A 105 -9.20 -7.59 -9.02
C GLU A 105 -8.06 -7.23 -9.98
N HIS A 106 -8.06 -6.01 -10.52
CA HIS A 106 -7.00 -5.55 -11.41
C HIS A 106 -5.63 -5.54 -10.72
N LEU A 107 -5.55 -5.00 -9.51
CA LEU A 107 -4.28 -4.86 -8.79
C LEU A 107 -3.72 -6.23 -8.38
N VAL A 108 -4.56 -7.16 -7.93
CA VAL A 108 -4.15 -8.54 -7.63
C VAL A 108 -3.61 -9.23 -8.87
N SER A 109 -4.28 -9.12 -10.02
CA SER A 109 -3.80 -9.73 -11.27
C SER A 109 -2.44 -9.16 -11.72
N GLN A 110 -2.14 -7.89 -11.44
CA GLN A 110 -0.82 -7.32 -11.73
C GLN A 110 0.28 -8.01 -10.92
N PHE A 111 0.11 -8.13 -9.60
CA PHE A 111 1.07 -8.80 -8.73
C PHE A 111 1.20 -10.31 -9.00
N GLU A 112 0.14 -10.97 -9.47
CA GLU A 112 0.20 -12.38 -9.87
C GLU A 112 1.01 -12.56 -11.17
N ASN A 113 0.81 -11.70 -12.16
CA ASN A 113 1.53 -11.78 -13.44
C ASN A 113 3.00 -11.38 -13.33
N GLU A 114 3.32 -10.38 -12.50
CA GLU A 114 4.70 -9.96 -12.24
C GLU A 114 5.53 -11.11 -11.65
N GLN A 115 4.92 -11.88 -10.73
CA GLN A 115 5.55 -13.08 -10.15
C GLN A 115 5.78 -14.20 -11.17
N GLU A 116 4.91 -14.39 -12.16
CA GLU A 116 5.12 -15.38 -13.22
C GLU A 116 6.26 -14.97 -14.17
N SER A 117 6.39 -13.67 -14.47
CA SER A 117 7.43 -13.16 -15.36
C SER A 117 8.86 -13.23 -14.80
N GLU A 118 9.03 -13.22 -13.48
CA GLU A 118 10.34 -13.40 -12.83
C GLU A 118 10.84 -14.86 -12.86
N ILE A 119 9.95 -15.84 -13.09
CA ILE A 119 10.29 -17.28 -13.07
C ILE A 119 10.73 -17.77 -14.47
N ASP A 120 10.38 -17.05 -15.54
CA ASP A 120 10.60 -17.47 -16.93
C ASP A 120 11.91 -16.92 -17.55
N LEU A 121 12.75 -16.23 -16.78
CA LEU A 121 14.02 -15.67 -17.26
C LEU A 121 15.21 -16.65 -17.22
N ASP A 122 15.03 -17.89 -16.75
CA ASP A 122 16.09 -18.91 -16.63
C ASP A 122 16.07 -19.98 -17.74
N LYS A 123 15.31 -19.79 -18.82
CA LYS A 123 15.34 -20.67 -20.00
C LYS A 123 15.34 -19.88 -21.29
N ASP A 124 16.53 -19.47 -21.72
CA ASP A 124 17.02 -19.70 -23.09
C ASP A 124 18.36 -18.95 -23.29
N GLU A 125 19.45 -19.59 -22.87
CA GLU A 125 20.73 -19.40 -23.53
C GLU A 125 21.04 -20.61 -24.42
N ASP A 126 21.49 -20.29 -25.64
CA ASP A 126 22.27 -21.10 -26.56
C ASP A 126 21.51 -21.88 -27.68
N LYS A 127 21.43 -21.27 -28.88
CA LYS A 127 22.34 -21.57 -30.00
C LYS A 127 21.94 -20.89 -31.32
N GLY A 128 22.94 -20.36 -32.03
CA GLY A 128 23.01 -20.53 -33.50
C GLY A 128 23.23 -19.28 -34.36
N SER A 129 24.48 -19.10 -34.76
CA SER A 129 25.07 -18.04 -35.58
C SER A 129 25.00 -18.30 -37.11
N TYR A 130 25.45 -17.30 -37.90
CA TYR A 130 25.91 -17.26 -39.32
C TYR A 130 24.83 -17.08 -40.42
N ASP A 131 25.01 -16.40 -41.57
CA ASP A 131 25.94 -15.40 -42.14
C ASP A 131 25.42 -15.06 -43.58
N LYS A 132 25.65 -13.81 -44.02
CA LYS A 132 25.80 -13.23 -45.39
C LYS A 132 24.84 -13.41 -46.58
N GLY A 133 24.54 -12.25 -47.19
CA GLY A 133 24.64 -11.94 -48.63
C GLY A 133 23.33 -11.48 -49.29
N GLN A 134 23.24 -10.52 -50.21
CA GLN A 134 24.12 -9.49 -50.81
C GLN A 134 23.20 -8.68 -51.78
N ASP A 135 23.67 -7.50 -52.23
CA ASP A 135 23.21 -6.73 -53.41
C ASP A 135 22.00 -5.78 -53.20
N GLY A 136 22.01 -4.48 -53.48
CA GLY A 136 22.89 -3.62 -54.28
C GLY A 136 22.05 -2.87 -55.32
N SER A 137 21.73 -1.59 -55.10
CA SER A 137 21.38 -0.66 -56.18
C SER A 137 21.46 0.79 -55.72
N VAL A 138 22.28 1.55 -56.44
CA VAL A 138 22.65 2.95 -56.27
C VAL A 138 21.86 3.78 -57.29
N HIS A 139 21.27 4.89 -56.86
CA HIS A 139 20.98 6.08 -57.68
C HIS A 139 20.69 7.23 -56.68
N ASP A 140 21.62 8.13 -56.38
CA ASP A 140 22.22 9.23 -57.17
C ASP A 140 21.31 10.46 -57.36
N SER A 141 21.93 11.61 -57.06
CA SER A 141 21.57 13.02 -57.29
C SER A 141 20.58 13.67 -56.30
N THR A 142 20.90 14.63 -55.40
CA THR A 142 21.77 15.84 -55.32
C THR A 142 20.90 17.11 -55.22
N HIS A 143 21.22 17.98 -54.24
CA HIS A 143 21.01 19.45 -54.11
C HIS A 143 20.68 19.80 -52.63
N GLN A 144 21.69 19.99 -51.76
CA GLN A 144 22.30 21.28 -51.37
C GLN A 144 21.30 22.39 -50.97
N ALA A 145 21.31 22.76 -49.68
CA ALA A 145 21.53 24.14 -49.24
C ALA A 145 21.52 24.31 -47.69
N GLU A 146 22.72 24.39 -47.11
CA GLU A 146 23.22 25.42 -46.17
C GLU A 146 22.61 25.58 -44.75
N ASP A 147 23.43 25.17 -43.77
CA ASP A 147 23.49 25.63 -42.37
C ASP A 147 23.92 27.11 -42.30
N PRO A 148 23.57 27.88 -41.24
CA PRO A 148 24.57 28.02 -40.18
C PRO A 148 24.01 28.20 -38.74
N LEU A 149 24.46 27.31 -37.84
CA LEU A 149 25.06 27.52 -36.51
C LEU A 149 24.82 28.80 -35.68
N THR A 150 24.86 28.56 -34.36
CA THR A 150 25.01 29.42 -33.15
C THR A 150 23.70 29.63 -32.39
N SER A 151 23.59 29.37 -31.08
CA SER A 151 24.56 29.51 -29.99
C SER A 151 24.28 28.53 -28.87
N ASP A 152 25.36 28.08 -28.23
CA ASP A 152 25.43 27.49 -26.90
C ASP A 152 24.53 28.21 -25.89
N ASP A 153 23.77 27.42 -25.12
CA ASP A 153 23.68 27.61 -23.67
C ASP A 153 23.34 26.26 -23.04
N GLN A 154 24.39 25.47 -22.87
CA GLN A 154 24.39 24.23 -22.12
C GLN A 154 24.79 24.56 -20.70
N GLU A 155 23.84 24.76 -19.78
CA GLU A 155 24.09 24.67 -18.34
C GLU A 155 22.78 24.54 -17.55
N ASN A 156 22.72 23.52 -16.69
CA ASN A 156 21.68 23.16 -15.71
C ASN A 156 20.58 22.17 -16.13
N ALA A 157 21.01 21.01 -16.63
CA ALA A 157 20.25 19.76 -16.45
C ALA A 157 20.66 19.11 -15.12
N ASP A 158 20.20 19.63 -13.98
CA ASP A 158 20.35 18.88 -12.70
C ASP A 158 19.31 19.19 -11.61
N GLN A 159 18.12 19.68 -11.96
CA GLN A 159 17.02 19.86 -11.00
C GLN A 159 15.67 19.63 -11.69
N SER A 160 15.08 18.44 -11.55
CA SER A 160 13.62 18.21 -11.76
C SER A 160 13.17 16.74 -11.64
N ALA A 161 14.04 15.80 -11.25
CA ALA A 161 13.55 14.46 -10.89
C ALA A 161 12.63 14.53 -9.65
N ASP A 162 12.92 15.44 -8.71
CA ASP A 162 12.21 15.55 -7.44
C ASP A 162 10.83 16.24 -7.60
N GLU A 163 10.73 17.32 -8.37
CA GLU A 163 9.46 18.02 -8.61
C GLU A 163 8.45 17.14 -9.37
N HIS A 164 8.91 16.34 -10.33
CA HIS A 164 8.06 15.37 -11.02
C HIS A 164 7.64 14.19 -10.14
N GLN A 165 8.41 13.85 -9.10
CA GLN A 165 8.08 12.81 -8.14
C GLN A 165 6.98 13.29 -7.18
N GLU A 166 7.10 14.53 -6.68
CA GLU A 166 6.10 15.16 -5.80
C GLU A 166 4.75 15.32 -6.50
N ASP A 167 4.74 15.73 -7.77
CA ASP A 167 3.52 15.86 -8.57
C ASP A 167 2.84 14.49 -8.79
N LYS A 168 3.62 13.45 -9.06
CA LYS A 168 3.10 12.07 -9.20
C LYS A 168 2.57 11.54 -7.88
N GLU A 169 3.28 11.79 -6.77
CA GLU A 169 2.82 11.44 -5.43
C GLU A 169 1.49 12.13 -5.12
N TYR A 170 1.42 13.44 -5.33
CA TYR A 170 0.22 14.24 -5.08
C TYR A 170 -0.99 13.72 -5.88
N ILE A 171 -0.80 13.36 -7.15
CA ILE A 171 -1.84 12.79 -8.00
C ILE A 171 -2.31 11.42 -7.48
N ARG A 172 -1.38 10.54 -7.04
CA ARG A 172 -1.71 9.22 -6.47
C ARG A 172 -2.62 9.35 -5.24
N PHE A 173 -2.29 10.25 -4.32
CA PHE A 173 -3.11 10.52 -3.13
C PHE A 173 -4.50 11.07 -3.49
N GLN A 174 -4.58 12.05 -4.39
CA GLN A 174 -5.86 12.66 -4.78
C GLN A 174 -6.83 11.68 -5.44
N GLN A 175 -6.34 10.75 -6.27
CA GLN A 175 -7.20 9.78 -6.94
C GLN A 175 -7.95 8.89 -5.94
N PHE A 176 -7.32 8.60 -4.80
CA PHE A 176 -7.90 7.79 -3.74
C PHE A 176 -8.88 8.59 -2.85
N GLU A 177 -8.65 9.89 -2.67
CA GLU A 177 -9.37 10.76 -1.73
C GLU A 177 -10.67 11.38 -2.27
N LYS A 178 -10.84 11.45 -3.59
CA LYS A 178 -12.04 12.05 -4.24
C LYS A 178 -13.37 11.38 -3.85
N ASN A 179 -13.35 10.25 -3.15
CA ASN A 179 -14.51 9.57 -2.60
C ASN A 179 -14.50 9.58 -1.05
N SER A 180 -14.53 10.77 -0.44
CA SER A 180 -14.61 10.91 1.03
C SER A 180 -15.98 10.45 1.57
N PHE A 181 -16.15 9.13 1.70
CA PHE A 181 -17.26 8.52 2.44
C PHE A 181 -17.21 8.93 3.91
N ARG A 182 -18.36 9.02 4.59
CA ARG A 182 -18.42 9.23 6.06
C ARG A 182 -17.78 8.08 6.87
N SER A 183 -17.45 6.98 6.20
CA SER A 183 -16.76 5.79 6.71
C SER A 183 -16.05 5.10 5.54
N PRO A 184 -14.73 5.28 5.37
CA PRO A 184 -13.98 4.65 4.29
C PRO A 184 -14.11 3.13 4.34
N LYS A 185 -14.55 2.53 3.23
CA LYS A 185 -14.67 1.07 3.06
C LYS A 185 -13.63 0.59 2.06
N PHE A 186 -12.89 -0.45 2.46
CA PHE A 186 -11.93 -1.12 1.60
C PHE A 186 -12.29 -2.59 1.43
N TRP A 187 -12.28 -3.04 0.20
CA TRP A 187 -12.22 -4.47 -0.13
C TRP A 187 -10.77 -4.90 -0.07
N PHE A 188 -10.52 -6.14 0.34
CA PHE A 188 -9.16 -6.67 0.32
C PHE A 188 -9.10 -8.11 -0.13
N GLN A 189 -7.93 -8.46 -0.65
CA GLN A 189 -7.50 -9.83 -0.89
C GLN A 189 -6.20 -10.04 -0.13
N TRP A 190 -6.04 -11.24 0.43
CA TRP A 190 -4.84 -11.66 1.12
C TRP A 190 -4.31 -12.96 0.50
N LYS A 191 -3.00 -13.17 0.59
CA LYS A 191 -2.30 -14.38 0.17
C LYS A 191 -1.18 -14.63 1.18
N GLY A 192 -1.03 -15.88 1.61
CA GLY A 192 0.02 -16.24 2.55
C GLY A 192 -0.15 -17.59 3.22
N GLN A 193 0.55 -17.79 4.33
CA GLN A 193 0.62 -19.06 5.04
C GLN A 193 -0.50 -19.20 6.07
N VAL A 194 -1.24 -20.30 5.96
CA VAL A 194 -2.27 -20.75 6.89
C VAL A 194 -1.77 -21.99 7.63
N MET A 195 -1.91 -21.98 8.94
CA MET A 195 -1.51 -23.09 9.79
C MET A 195 -2.68 -24.05 9.99
N THR A 196 -2.48 -25.32 9.63
CA THR A 196 -3.49 -26.38 9.75
C THR A 196 -2.96 -27.55 10.57
N SER A 197 -3.86 -28.28 11.23
CA SER A 197 -3.55 -29.56 11.86
C SER A 197 -3.91 -30.70 10.91
N SER A 198 -2.95 -31.57 10.63
CA SER A 198 -3.18 -32.87 9.99
C SER A 198 -2.98 -33.98 11.00
N THR A 199 -3.84 -35.00 11.00
CA THR A 199 -3.63 -36.19 11.83
C THR A 199 -2.62 -37.09 11.14
N THR A 200 -1.46 -37.30 11.74
CA THR A 200 -0.51 -38.31 11.26
C THR A 200 -1.08 -39.72 11.51
N PRO A 201 -0.60 -40.75 10.77
CA PRO A 201 -1.02 -42.13 10.97
C PRO A 201 -0.82 -42.63 12.42
N ASP A 202 0.13 -42.03 13.13
CA ASP A 202 0.46 -42.35 14.53
C ASP A 202 -0.42 -41.62 15.56
N GLY A 203 -1.46 -40.90 15.10
CA GLY A 203 -2.41 -40.19 15.97
C GLY A 203 -1.89 -38.86 16.54
N HIS A 204 -0.72 -38.39 16.08
CA HIS A 204 -0.20 -37.08 16.44
C HIS A 204 -0.70 -36.00 15.47
N ALA A 205 -1.11 -34.84 15.99
CA ALA A 205 -1.43 -33.69 15.15
C ALA A 205 -0.12 -33.08 14.64
N ALA A 206 0.20 -33.25 13.36
CA ALA A 206 1.28 -32.53 12.71
C ALA A 206 0.74 -31.22 12.13
N GLU A 207 1.38 -30.12 12.53
CA GLU A 207 1.09 -28.79 11.99
C GLU A 207 1.72 -28.66 10.60
N ILE A 208 0.90 -28.33 9.59
CA ILE A 208 1.37 -28.13 8.23
C ILE A 208 1.03 -26.69 7.81
N PRO A 209 2.04 -25.86 7.50
CA PRO A 209 1.80 -24.58 6.84
C PRO A 209 1.35 -24.84 5.40
N LYS A 210 0.24 -24.22 5.00
CA LYS A 210 -0.31 -24.30 3.65
C LYS A 210 -0.48 -22.89 3.11
N VAL A 211 -0.06 -22.65 1.88
CA VAL A 211 -0.34 -21.38 1.20
C VAL A 211 -1.82 -21.35 0.81
N ASP A 212 -2.49 -20.27 1.14
CA ASP A 212 -3.89 -20.02 0.79
C ASP A 212 -4.11 -18.55 0.43
N SER A 213 -5.27 -18.24 -0.13
CA SER A 213 -5.70 -16.87 -0.38
C SER A 213 -7.16 -16.70 0.03
N GLY A 214 -7.55 -15.46 0.28
CA GLY A 214 -8.93 -15.17 0.65
C GLY A 214 -9.26 -13.69 0.51
N ARG A 215 -10.51 -13.34 0.82
CA ARG A 215 -11.03 -12.00 0.61
C ARG A 215 -11.73 -11.48 1.84
N GLY A 216 -11.99 -10.18 1.84
CA GLY A 216 -12.73 -9.54 2.90
C GLY A 216 -13.01 -8.09 2.62
N TYR A 217 -13.49 -7.41 3.64
CA TYR A 217 -13.59 -5.96 3.64
C TYR A 217 -13.34 -5.39 5.03
N ILE A 218 -12.91 -4.14 5.09
CA ILE A 218 -12.87 -3.33 6.31
C ILE A 218 -13.63 -2.04 6.08
N VAL A 219 -14.25 -1.53 7.14
CA VAL A 219 -14.94 -0.23 7.18
C VAL A 219 -14.42 0.52 8.38
N PHE A 220 -13.76 1.64 8.14
CA PHE A 220 -13.28 2.52 9.20
C PHE A 220 -14.44 3.28 9.84
N SER A 221 -14.36 3.48 11.17
CA SER A 221 -15.35 4.22 11.95
C SER A 221 -15.34 5.74 11.73
N GLY A 222 -14.51 6.22 10.78
CA GLY A 222 -14.34 7.62 10.45
C GLY A 222 -13.15 7.83 9.50
N ASN A 223 -12.95 9.08 9.10
CA ASN A 223 -11.92 9.49 8.12
C ASN A 223 -10.49 9.47 8.68
N ASP A 224 -10.32 9.31 9.98
CA ASP A 224 -9.02 9.26 10.64
C ASP A 224 -8.45 7.83 10.75
N CYS A 225 -9.20 6.84 10.26
CA CYS A 225 -8.83 5.43 10.25
C CYS A 225 -8.35 4.92 11.61
N ARG A 226 -8.92 5.40 12.73
CA ARG A 226 -8.49 4.96 14.07
C ARG A 226 -8.97 3.57 14.44
N SER A 227 -10.12 3.15 13.92
CA SER A 227 -10.66 1.81 14.16
C SER A 227 -11.48 1.34 12.98
N PHE A 228 -11.57 0.03 12.80
CA PHE A 228 -12.35 -0.58 11.74
C PHE A 228 -13.11 -1.81 12.20
N LYS A 229 -14.16 -2.15 11.44
CA LYS A 229 -14.86 -3.44 11.48
C LYS A 229 -14.91 -4.02 10.08
N GLY A 230 -14.91 -5.33 9.96
CA GLY A 230 -14.78 -6.01 8.69
C GLY A 230 -15.06 -7.49 8.77
N THR A 231 -14.83 -8.18 7.66
CA THR A 231 -14.86 -9.63 7.58
C THR A 231 -13.65 -10.16 6.83
N ILE A 232 -13.33 -11.43 7.09
CA ILE A 232 -12.30 -12.20 6.38
C ILE A 232 -12.83 -13.59 6.06
N THR A 233 -12.53 -14.10 4.88
CA THR A 233 -12.75 -15.49 4.47
C THR A 233 -11.42 -16.23 4.36
N CYS A 234 -11.41 -17.51 4.71
CA CYS A 234 -10.28 -18.43 4.54
C CYS A 234 -10.82 -19.84 4.34
N ASP A 235 -10.65 -20.39 3.13
CA ASP A 235 -11.24 -21.67 2.77
C ASP A 235 -10.54 -22.82 3.49
N THR A 236 -9.21 -22.75 3.64
CA THR A 236 -8.42 -23.77 4.36
C THR A 236 -8.85 -23.92 5.83
N LEU A 237 -9.36 -22.86 6.46
CA LEU A 237 -9.85 -22.88 7.84
C LEU A 237 -11.38 -23.00 7.94
N ASN A 238 -12.09 -23.17 6.81
CA ASN A 238 -13.55 -23.12 6.73
C ASN A 238 -14.16 -21.83 7.30
N TRP A 239 -13.46 -20.71 7.16
CA TRP A 239 -13.93 -19.40 7.60
C TRP A 239 -14.72 -18.71 6.50
N LYS A 240 -15.99 -18.47 6.75
CA LYS A 240 -16.87 -17.70 5.87
C LYS A 240 -17.32 -16.42 6.55
N ASP A 241 -16.90 -15.28 6.00
CA ASP A 241 -17.24 -13.92 6.47
C ASP A 241 -17.05 -13.73 7.98
N VAL A 242 -15.95 -14.26 8.50
CA VAL A 242 -15.63 -14.19 9.93
C VAL A 242 -15.38 -12.73 10.32
N SER A 243 -15.98 -12.32 11.45
CA SER A 243 -15.83 -10.96 11.97
C SER A 243 -14.37 -10.62 12.28
N LEU A 244 -13.93 -9.49 11.75
CA LEU A 244 -12.63 -8.87 11.97
C LEU A 244 -12.83 -7.46 12.49
N SER A 245 -12.06 -7.03 13.49
CA SER A 245 -12.06 -5.64 13.93
C SER A 245 -10.66 -5.24 14.35
N GLY A 246 -10.35 -3.95 14.32
CA GLY A 246 -9.05 -3.48 14.75
C GLY A 246 -9.04 -2.02 15.18
N TRP A 247 -8.00 -1.66 15.91
CA TRP A 247 -7.73 -0.29 16.32
C TRP A 247 -6.27 0.05 16.03
N LYS A 248 -6.05 1.28 15.59
CA LYS A 248 -4.71 1.76 15.27
C LYS A 248 -3.91 1.94 16.55
N GLN A 249 -2.77 1.27 16.62
CA GLN A 249 -1.79 1.39 17.70
C GLN A 249 -0.85 2.56 17.42
N VAL A 250 -0.30 2.60 16.21
CA VAL A 250 0.71 3.59 15.82
C VAL A 250 0.35 4.13 14.45
N SER A 251 0.27 5.46 14.33
CA SER A 251 0.22 6.12 13.01
C SER A 251 1.64 6.24 12.49
N MET A 252 1.85 5.88 11.22
CA MET A 252 3.14 5.96 10.57
C MET A 252 3.00 6.73 9.27
N SER A 253 4.10 7.30 8.78
CA SER A 253 4.19 7.75 7.39
C SER A 253 4.20 6.54 6.46
N GLU A 254 4.09 6.82 5.17
CA GLU A 254 4.44 5.82 4.15
C GLU A 254 5.86 5.31 4.40
N ARG A 255 6.05 4.01 4.24
CA ARG A 255 7.32 3.31 4.42
C ARG A 255 7.61 2.48 3.18
N ASP A 256 8.83 2.62 2.69
CA ASP A 256 9.33 1.82 1.58
C ASP A 256 9.74 0.42 2.08
N VAL A 257 8.74 -0.42 2.36
CA VAL A 257 8.94 -1.81 2.76
C VAL A 257 8.73 -2.70 1.52
N PRO A 258 9.65 -3.64 1.25
CA PRO A 258 9.44 -4.65 0.22
C PRO A 258 8.10 -5.35 0.42
N PHE A 259 7.33 -5.46 -0.66
CA PHE A 259 6.04 -6.14 -0.66
C PHE A 259 6.14 -7.33 -1.60
N ALA A 260 5.97 -8.53 -1.04
CA ALA A 260 5.94 -9.78 -1.81
C ALA A 260 4.51 -10.35 -1.81
N TRP A 261 4.00 -10.74 -2.98
CA TRP A 261 2.68 -11.35 -3.11
C TRP A 261 2.77 -12.88 -3.17
N ASN A 262 3.03 -13.50 -2.02
CA ASN A 262 3.30 -14.94 -1.89
C ASN A 262 2.44 -15.65 -0.86
#